data_AF-A0A243Q9N5-F1
#
_entry.id   AF-A0A243Q9N5-F1
#
_cell.length_a   1.000
_cell.length_b   1.000
_cell.length_c   1.000
_cell.angle_alpha   90.00
_cell.angle_beta   90.00
_cell.angle_gamma   90.00
#
_symmetry.space_group_name_H-M   'P 1'
#
loop_
_entity.id
_entity.type
_entity.pdbx_description
1 polymer ?
#
loop_
_entity_poly.entity_id
_entity_poly.type
_entity_poly.pdbx_seq_one_letter_code
_entity_poly.pdbx_strand_id
1 'polypeptide(L)'
;MDPLAALPASEAVDPLELAPADWHGYPHTLADVLPAASVALGVGSGAPGPAVPPGDSVVVLLIDGLGATLLDEYADHAPTLRALTSTTLRAGFPATTATSILSLTAGTSCGVHGIIGYSFRPGDECRTRGSRRVLNSLRWTLDDASGPSALMTYPPALVRTERGSLEELAAEGVRVTYVMPGEFRGTGLTMAAFRASGQFLPAVTPDGIREAVLTTLRRRSRHRRFVYAYYSELDMAGHIHGPGSAEWLEKLRIVERLVADLASELTDGTTLLVTGDHGMITADRAIDIDTAPVLLDGVDAVAGEARVRHVYATPGSADDVLNGWASYLGDAAHVVSREQSIDEEWFGPVVNDAVAQRIGDVVAVARGATTLTRSKRETMESMMLGHHGAWTAAEQLVPLIVASG
;
A
#
# COMPACT_ATOMS: atom_id res chain seq x y z
N MET A 1 3.37 -40.57 15.58
CA MET A 1 3.67 -39.15 15.81
C MET A 1 2.85 -38.38 14.80
N ASP A 2 1.81 -37.72 15.29
CA ASP A 2 0.84 -36.98 14.50
C ASP A 2 1.47 -35.66 14.02
N PRO A 3 1.53 -35.34 12.72
CA PRO A 3 2.08 -34.08 12.23
C PRO A 3 1.10 -32.89 12.32
N LEU A 4 -0.07 -33.06 12.93
CA LEU A 4 -1.10 -32.00 13.06
C LEU A 4 -1.36 -31.58 14.52
N ALA A 5 -0.34 -31.60 15.37
CA ALA A 5 -0.44 -30.97 16.68
C ALA A 5 -0.64 -29.45 16.50
N ALA A 6 -1.90 -29.02 16.58
CA ALA A 6 -2.33 -27.64 16.53
C ALA A 6 -1.49 -26.80 17.50
N LEU A 7 -0.82 -25.78 16.95
CA LEU A 7 -0.26 -24.71 17.76
C LEU A 7 -1.41 -24.05 18.53
N PRO A 8 -1.22 -23.69 19.82
CA PRO A 8 -2.24 -22.97 20.56
C PRO A 8 -2.52 -21.65 19.85
N ALA A 9 -3.79 -21.40 19.53
CA ALA A 9 -4.23 -20.11 19.04
C ALA A 9 -3.82 -19.05 20.06
N SER A 10 -2.89 -18.17 19.67
CA SER A 10 -2.75 -16.87 20.31
C SER A 10 -4.14 -16.24 20.37
N GLU A 11 -4.56 -15.70 21.51
CA GLU A 11 -5.80 -14.94 21.62
C GLU A 11 -5.68 -13.73 20.69
N ALA A 12 -6.12 -13.92 19.44
CA ALA A 12 -6.10 -12.88 18.43
C ALA A 12 -6.98 -11.73 18.93
N VAL A 13 -6.33 -10.59 19.19
CA VAL A 13 -7.03 -9.33 19.43
C VAL A 13 -7.92 -9.10 18.21
N ASP A 14 -9.24 -9.04 18.42
CA ASP A 14 -10.19 -8.71 17.35
C ASP A 14 -9.72 -7.40 16.69
N PRO A 15 -9.42 -7.39 15.37
CA PRO A 15 -8.89 -6.20 14.74
C PRO A 15 -9.93 -5.08 14.83
N LEU A 16 -9.67 -4.09 15.69
CA LEU A 16 -10.56 -2.95 15.86
C LEU A 16 -10.80 -2.28 14.50
N GLU A 17 -12.06 -2.17 14.08
CA GLU A 17 -12.40 -1.41 12.87
C GLU A 17 -12.04 0.05 13.05
N LEU A 18 -11.37 0.63 12.04
CA LEU A 18 -11.12 2.06 11.94
C LEU A 18 -11.93 2.58 10.75
N ALA A 19 -13.24 2.66 10.93
CA ALA A 19 -14.17 3.04 9.88
C ALA A 19 -13.87 4.47 9.36
N PRO A 20 -14.32 4.82 8.13
CA PRO A 20 -14.10 6.16 7.56
C PRO A 20 -14.49 7.32 8.49
N ALA A 21 -15.56 7.14 9.27
CA ALA A 21 -16.01 8.12 10.26
C ALA A 21 -14.95 8.45 11.34
N ASP A 22 -14.02 7.53 11.65
CA ASP A 22 -13.00 7.68 12.68
C ASP A 22 -11.64 8.17 12.13
N TRP A 23 -11.50 8.28 10.81
CA TRP A 23 -10.24 8.65 10.16
C TRP A 23 -9.73 10.04 10.54
N HIS A 24 -10.62 10.94 10.94
CA HIS A 24 -10.28 12.28 11.44
C HIS A 24 -9.42 12.24 12.72
N GLY A 25 -9.43 11.13 13.47
CA GLY A 25 -8.54 10.92 14.62
C GLY A 25 -7.05 10.76 14.23
N TYR A 26 -6.77 10.49 12.96
CA TYR A 26 -5.43 10.36 12.39
C TYR A 26 -5.26 11.38 11.25
N PRO A 27 -4.83 12.61 11.58
CA PRO A 27 -4.84 13.74 10.64
C PRO A 27 -3.80 13.62 9.53
N HIS A 28 -2.89 12.66 9.63
CA HIS A 28 -1.83 12.42 8.64
C HIS A 28 -1.96 11.04 8.02
N THR A 29 -1.62 10.98 6.75
CA THR A 29 -1.62 9.79 5.91
C THR A 29 -0.27 9.63 5.21
N LEU A 30 -0.07 8.50 4.53
CA LEU A 30 1.11 8.31 3.67
C LEU A 30 1.23 9.37 2.58
N ALA A 31 0.12 9.93 2.11
CA ALA A 31 0.12 11.01 1.13
C ALA A 31 0.80 12.29 1.65
N ASP A 32 0.91 12.47 2.97
CA ASP A 32 1.49 13.69 3.56
C ASP A 32 3.02 13.59 3.73
N VAL A 33 3.61 12.39 3.58
CA VAL A 33 5.04 12.14 3.87
C VAL A 33 5.94 12.85 2.87
N LEU A 34 5.69 12.71 1.57
CA LEU A 34 6.55 13.33 0.55
C LEU A 34 6.37 14.86 0.43
N PRO A 35 5.15 15.42 0.57
CA PRO A 35 4.97 16.85 0.79
C PRO A 35 5.77 17.37 2.00
N ALA A 36 5.72 16.70 3.14
CA ALA A 36 6.50 17.09 4.32
C ALA A 36 8.02 17.01 4.08
N ALA A 37 8.49 15.96 3.39
CA ALA A 37 9.89 15.84 2.97
C ALA A 37 10.31 16.98 2.02
N SER A 38 9.43 17.41 1.12
CA SER A 38 9.67 18.54 0.20
C SER A 38 9.84 19.86 0.94
N VAL A 39 9.04 20.08 1.99
CA VAL A 39 9.18 21.25 2.89
C VAL A 39 10.50 21.19 3.66
N ALA A 40 10.87 20.02 4.21
CA ALA A 40 12.12 19.85 4.93
C ALA A 40 13.38 20.08 4.07
N LEU A 41 13.29 19.80 2.76
CA LEU A 41 14.33 20.10 1.77
C LEU A 41 14.30 21.54 1.24
N GLY A 42 13.34 22.36 1.70
CA GLY A 42 13.20 23.77 1.34
C GLY A 42 12.71 24.02 -0.09
N VAL A 43 11.94 23.10 -0.67
CA VAL A 43 11.40 23.20 -2.05
C VAL A 43 9.88 23.19 -2.15
N GLY A 44 9.16 22.83 -1.07
CA GLY A 44 7.69 22.87 -1.01
C GLY A 44 7.14 24.06 -0.21
N SER A 45 5.89 24.45 -0.50
CA SER A 45 5.12 25.35 0.38
C SER A 45 4.57 24.56 1.58
N GLY A 46 4.60 25.17 2.77
CA GLY A 46 4.22 24.51 4.02
C GLY A 46 2.74 24.18 4.10
N ALA A 47 2.35 22.99 3.64
CA ALA A 47 1.10 22.36 4.03
C ALA A 47 1.25 21.71 5.43
N PRO A 48 0.16 21.56 6.20
CA PRO A 48 0.17 20.75 7.41
C PRO A 48 0.56 19.31 7.04
N GLY A 49 1.57 18.77 7.70
CA GLY A 49 2.05 17.40 7.48
C GLY A 49 2.82 16.92 8.72
N PRO A 50 3.27 15.66 8.73
CA PRO A 50 4.08 15.15 9.82
C PRO A 50 5.37 15.98 9.98
N ALA A 51 5.84 16.11 11.22
CA ALA A 51 7.06 16.86 11.51
C ALA A 51 8.29 16.14 10.94
N VAL A 52 8.97 16.78 9.98
CA VAL A 52 10.21 16.31 9.36
C VAL A 52 11.31 17.33 9.61
N PRO A 53 12.41 16.96 10.31
CA PRO A 53 13.54 17.87 10.53
C PRO A 53 14.10 18.44 9.22
N PRO A 54 14.37 19.76 9.15
CA PRO A 54 14.92 20.39 7.95
C PRO A 54 16.35 19.93 7.70
N GLY A 55 16.73 19.80 6.43
CA GLY A 55 18.06 19.34 6.06
C GLY A 55 18.31 19.39 4.55
N ASP A 56 19.49 18.91 4.16
CA ASP A 56 19.89 18.85 2.75
C ASP A 56 19.60 17.48 2.12
N SER A 57 19.29 16.47 2.93
CA SER A 57 19.01 15.11 2.45
C SER A 57 17.86 14.47 3.22
N VAL A 58 16.91 13.86 2.50
CA VAL A 58 15.86 13.03 3.09
C VAL A 58 15.95 11.64 2.49
N VAL A 59 15.93 10.63 3.36
CA VAL A 59 15.78 9.22 3.00
C VAL A 59 14.40 8.77 3.45
N VAL A 60 13.59 8.24 2.53
CA VAL A 60 12.37 7.50 2.85
C VAL A 60 12.67 6.03 2.65
N LEU A 61 12.64 5.25 3.73
CA LEU A 61 12.72 3.80 3.70
C LEU A 61 11.33 3.23 3.96
N LEU A 62 10.69 2.71 2.90
CA LEU A 62 9.41 2.03 3.00
C LEU A 62 9.64 0.55 3.31
N ILE A 63 9.10 0.08 4.43
CA ILE A 63 9.11 -1.33 4.84
C ILE A 63 7.72 -1.90 4.55
N ASP A 64 7.59 -2.71 3.51
CA ASP A 64 6.31 -3.29 3.11
C ASP A 64 5.72 -4.11 4.28
N GLY A 65 4.45 -3.87 4.61
CA GLY A 65 3.73 -4.56 5.69
C GLY A 65 4.11 -4.15 7.12
N LEU A 66 4.83 -3.04 7.32
CA LEU A 66 5.14 -2.50 8.66
C LEU A 66 3.94 -1.72 9.24
N GLY A 67 3.04 -2.45 9.93
CA GLY A 67 1.90 -1.88 10.66
C GLY A 67 2.26 -1.34 12.05
N ALA A 68 1.64 -0.24 12.47
CA ALA A 68 1.86 0.37 13.78
C ALA A 68 1.35 -0.52 14.93
N THR A 69 0.17 -1.12 14.76
CA THR A 69 -0.40 -2.04 15.76
C THR A 69 0.50 -3.25 16.00
N LEU A 70 1.04 -3.85 14.92
CA LEU A 70 1.97 -4.98 15.02
C LEU A 70 3.32 -4.55 15.62
N LEU A 71 3.80 -3.35 15.30
CA LEU A 71 5.02 -2.82 15.92
C LEU A 71 4.85 -2.62 17.42
N ASP A 72 3.69 -2.14 17.88
CA ASP A 72 3.39 -1.98 19.30
C ASP A 72 3.26 -3.34 20.01
N GLU A 73 2.58 -4.32 19.39
CA GLU A 73 2.41 -5.67 19.93
C GLU A 73 3.75 -6.41 20.08
N TYR A 74 4.65 -6.27 19.11
CA TYR A 74 5.95 -6.95 19.07
C TYR A 74 7.12 -6.00 19.36
N ALA A 75 6.90 -4.95 20.16
CA ALA A 75 7.89 -3.90 20.44
C ALA A 75 9.21 -4.43 21.01
N ASP A 76 9.17 -5.52 21.77
CA ASP A 76 10.37 -6.18 22.33
C ASP A 76 11.34 -6.70 21.26
N HIS A 77 10.85 -6.90 20.02
CA HIS A 77 11.66 -7.33 18.87
C HIS A 77 12.18 -6.16 18.03
N ALA A 78 11.69 -4.94 18.27
CA ALA A 78 12.04 -3.74 17.50
C ALA A 78 12.14 -2.47 18.38
N PRO A 79 12.99 -2.47 19.42
CA PRO A 79 13.07 -1.36 20.36
C PRO A 79 13.51 -0.03 19.73
N THR A 80 14.37 -0.05 18.71
CA THR A 80 14.79 1.15 17.99
C THR A 80 13.65 1.73 17.17
N LEU A 81 12.94 0.89 16.40
CA LEU A 81 11.75 1.32 15.67
C LEU A 81 10.74 1.97 16.62
N ARG A 82 10.46 1.32 17.75
CA ARG A 82 9.52 1.83 18.75
C ARG A 82 9.97 3.15 19.36
N ALA A 83 11.23 3.24 19.77
CA ALA A 83 11.78 4.43 20.43
C ALA A 83 11.85 5.66 19.51
N LEU A 84 12.07 5.44 18.20
CA LEU A 84 12.16 6.49 17.19
C LEU A 84 10.82 6.79 16.48
N THR A 85 9.74 6.07 16.83
CA THR A 85 8.41 6.35 16.30
C THR A 85 7.96 7.74 16.73
N SER A 86 7.78 8.62 15.77
CA SER A 86 7.39 10.02 15.98
C SER A 86 5.86 10.19 16.04
N THR A 87 5.16 9.54 15.11
CA THR A 87 3.70 9.56 15.03
C THR A 87 3.19 8.30 14.32
N THR A 88 1.88 8.07 14.39
CA THR A 88 1.17 7.09 13.56
C THR A 88 0.50 7.81 12.39
N LEU A 89 0.51 7.18 11.22
CA LEU A 89 -0.17 7.62 9.99
C LEU A 89 -1.26 6.62 9.62
N ARG A 90 -2.19 7.03 8.75
CA ARG A 90 -2.99 6.09 7.96
C ARG A 90 -2.31 5.78 6.63
N ALA A 91 -2.34 4.52 6.22
CA ALA A 91 -1.94 4.07 4.89
C ALA A 91 -2.75 4.77 3.79
N GLY A 92 -4.06 4.91 4.02
CA GLY A 92 -5.04 5.24 3.01
C GLY A 92 -5.85 4.00 2.63
N PHE A 93 -6.89 4.18 1.83
CA PHE A 93 -7.81 3.10 1.49
C PHE A 93 -7.87 2.89 -0.03
N PRO A 94 -7.84 1.63 -0.51
CA PRO A 94 -7.51 0.42 0.23
C PRO A 94 -6.05 0.44 0.75
N ALA A 95 -5.80 -0.16 1.92
CA ALA A 95 -4.47 -0.28 2.53
C ALA A 95 -3.64 -1.36 1.82
N THR A 96 -3.17 -1.07 0.61
CA THR A 96 -2.45 -2.02 -0.25
C THR A 96 -1.25 -1.36 -0.92
N THR A 97 -0.17 -2.12 -1.12
CA THR A 97 1.13 -1.66 -1.63
C THR A 97 1.02 -0.71 -2.83
N ALA A 98 0.26 -1.08 -3.87
CA ALA A 98 0.18 -0.28 -5.09
C ALA A 98 -0.48 1.08 -4.85
N THR A 99 -1.55 1.10 -4.05
CA THR A 99 -2.27 2.32 -3.67
C THR A 99 -1.40 3.19 -2.78
N SER A 100 -0.81 2.62 -1.73
CA SER A 100 -0.02 3.32 -0.73
C SER A 100 1.28 3.91 -1.28
N ILE A 101 2.02 3.16 -2.12
CA ILE A 101 3.22 3.69 -2.80
C ILE A 101 2.86 4.89 -3.67
N LEU A 102 1.75 4.80 -4.43
CA LEU A 102 1.32 5.93 -5.24
C LEU A 102 0.83 7.10 -4.41
N SER A 103 0.14 6.86 -3.29
CA SER A 103 -0.25 7.93 -2.39
C SER A 103 0.97 8.67 -1.85
N LEU A 104 2.00 7.92 -1.42
CA LEU A 104 3.28 8.47 -0.96
C LEU A 104 3.99 9.26 -2.05
N THR A 105 4.16 8.71 -3.26
CA THR A 105 4.94 9.38 -4.32
C THR A 105 4.18 10.52 -5.00
N ALA A 106 2.85 10.41 -5.08
CA ALA A 106 2.00 11.44 -5.67
C ALA A 106 1.67 12.56 -4.69
N GLY A 107 1.66 12.27 -3.39
CA GLY A 107 1.28 13.22 -2.34
C GLY A 107 -0.23 13.47 -2.26
N THR A 108 -1.04 12.48 -2.62
CA THR A 108 -2.50 12.60 -2.72
C THR A 108 -3.18 11.24 -2.56
N SER A 109 -4.48 11.20 -2.26
CA SER A 109 -5.25 9.95 -2.17
C SER A 109 -5.47 9.26 -3.52
N CYS A 110 -5.95 8.02 -3.45
CA CYS A 110 -6.23 7.18 -4.61
C CYS A 110 -7.39 7.66 -5.48
N GLY A 111 -8.35 8.38 -4.90
CA GLY A 111 -9.40 9.10 -5.63
C GLY A 111 -8.83 10.10 -6.65
N VAL A 112 -7.60 10.57 -6.46
CA VAL A 112 -6.91 11.49 -7.38
C VAL A 112 -5.92 10.76 -8.27
N HIS A 113 -4.99 9.97 -7.70
CA HIS A 113 -3.95 9.30 -8.50
C HIS A 113 -4.44 8.09 -9.29
N GLY A 114 -5.62 7.55 -8.95
CA GLY A 114 -6.38 6.59 -9.74
C GLY A 114 -5.94 5.13 -9.66
N ILE A 115 -5.02 4.78 -8.75
CA ILE A 115 -4.68 3.38 -8.46
C ILE A 115 -5.42 3.02 -7.19
N ILE A 116 -6.59 2.40 -7.33
CA ILE A 116 -7.61 2.27 -6.28
C ILE A 116 -7.67 0.87 -5.66
N GLY A 117 -6.60 0.09 -5.73
CA GLY A 117 -6.54 -1.27 -5.19
C GLY A 117 -5.52 -2.18 -5.90
N TYR A 118 -5.38 -3.40 -5.37
CA TYR A 118 -4.55 -4.46 -5.96
C TYR A 118 -4.94 -4.79 -7.40
N SER A 119 -6.25 -4.76 -7.68
CA SER A 119 -6.76 -4.85 -9.04
C SER A 119 -8.01 -4.01 -9.22
N PHE A 120 -8.23 -3.47 -10.42
CA PHE A 120 -9.43 -2.69 -10.76
C PHE A 120 -9.60 -2.65 -12.28
N ARG A 121 -10.74 -2.16 -12.78
CA ARG A 121 -10.93 -1.90 -14.21
C ARG A 121 -10.58 -0.44 -14.52
N PRO A 122 -9.50 -0.15 -15.26
CA PRO A 122 -9.25 1.20 -15.75
C PRO A 122 -10.41 1.71 -16.62
N GLY A 123 -10.52 3.03 -16.71
CA GLY A 123 -11.45 3.68 -17.64
C GLY A 123 -11.02 3.47 -19.09
N ASP A 124 -11.98 3.63 -20.01
CA ASP A 124 -11.74 3.45 -21.44
C ASP A 124 -10.78 4.49 -22.03
N GLU A 125 -10.71 5.67 -21.42
CA GLU A 125 -9.77 6.73 -21.77
C GLU A 125 -8.30 6.34 -21.58
N CYS A 126 -8.02 5.38 -20.68
CA CYS A 126 -6.68 4.88 -20.44
C CYS A 126 -6.29 3.72 -21.38
N ARG A 127 -7.25 3.21 -22.17
CA ARG A 127 -7.10 1.99 -22.98
C ARG A 127 -6.69 2.33 -24.40
N THR A 128 -5.58 1.74 -24.87
CA THR A 128 -5.08 2.00 -26.23
C THR A 128 -5.38 0.88 -27.22
N ARG A 129 -5.73 -0.33 -26.75
CA ARG A 129 -6.05 -1.50 -27.58
C ARG A 129 -6.82 -2.56 -26.80
N GLY A 130 -7.37 -3.56 -27.51
CA GLY A 130 -8.06 -4.71 -26.90
C GLY A 130 -9.38 -4.34 -26.21
N SER A 131 -10.02 -5.31 -25.56
CA SER A 131 -11.23 -5.08 -24.76
C SER A 131 -10.92 -4.49 -23.39
N ARG A 132 -11.93 -3.92 -22.71
CA ARG A 132 -11.83 -3.51 -21.31
C ARG A 132 -11.65 -4.76 -20.43
N ARG A 133 -10.61 -4.75 -19.60
CA ARG A 133 -10.22 -5.85 -18.70
C ARG A 133 -9.76 -5.30 -17.35
N VAL A 134 -9.77 -6.14 -16.33
CA VAL A 134 -9.17 -5.83 -15.02
C VAL A 134 -7.66 -5.67 -15.20
N LEU A 135 -7.08 -4.71 -14.49
CA LEU A 135 -5.65 -4.48 -14.36
C LEU A 135 -5.25 -4.93 -12.95
N ASN A 136 -4.31 -5.87 -12.85
CA ASN A 136 -3.54 -6.10 -11.63
C ASN A 136 -2.49 -4.99 -11.54
N SER A 137 -2.59 -4.11 -10.55
CA SER A 137 -1.76 -2.91 -10.45
C SER A 137 -0.35 -3.22 -9.94
N LEU A 138 -0.18 -4.28 -9.15
CA LEU A 138 1.12 -4.69 -8.61
C LEU A 138 2.04 -5.28 -9.69
N ARG A 139 1.50 -6.20 -10.51
CA ARG A 139 2.24 -6.89 -11.59
C ARG A 139 2.12 -6.18 -12.93
N TRP A 140 1.17 -5.26 -13.07
CA TRP A 140 0.82 -4.59 -14.33
C TRP A 140 0.43 -5.58 -15.44
N THR A 141 -0.41 -6.53 -15.09
CA THR A 141 -0.93 -7.60 -15.94
C THR A 141 -2.44 -7.50 -16.07
N LEU A 142 -3.01 -8.12 -17.11
CA LEU A 142 -4.45 -8.17 -17.31
C LEU A 142 -5.06 -9.33 -16.48
N ASP A 143 -6.21 -9.05 -15.88
CA ASP A 143 -7.11 -9.93 -15.11
C ASP A 143 -6.58 -10.47 -13.79
N ASP A 144 -5.37 -11.02 -13.76
CA ASP A 144 -4.75 -11.59 -12.58
C ASP A 144 -3.22 -11.41 -12.62
N ALA A 145 -2.55 -11.77 -11.51
CA ALA A 145 -1.11 -11.58 -11.34
C ALA A 145 -0.25 -12.40 -12.32
N SER A 146 -0.82 -13.46 -12.90
CA SER A 146 -0.17 -14.35 -13.88
C SER A 146 -0.56 -14.05 -15.33
N GLY A 147 -1.45 -13.08 -15.53
CA GLY A 147 -1.98 -12.72 -16.83
C GLY A 147 -0.96 -12.04 -17.76
N PRO A 148 -1.36 -11.77 -19.02
CA PRO A 148 -0.48 -11.11 -19.98
C PRO A 148 -0.19 -9.67 -19.56
N SER A 149 0.97 -9.15 -19.96
CA SER A 149 1.35 -7.76 -19.68
C SER A 149 0.30 -6.75 -20.15
N ALA A 150 -0.06 -5.83 -19.26
CA ALA A 150 -0.99 -4.75 -19.54
C ALA A 150 -0.31 -3.49 -20.10
N LEU A 151 1.03 -3.44 -20.18
CA LEU A 151 1.78 -2.22 -20.53
C LEU A 151 1.31 -1.53 -21.83
N MET A 152 0.97 -2.34 -22.83
CA MET A 152 0.52 -1.83 -24.12
C MET A 152 -1.00 -1.63 -24.21
N THR A 153 -1.77 -2.19 -23.28
CA THR A 153 -3.24 -2.04 -23.22
C THR A 153 -3.62 -0.85 -22.36
N TYR A 154 -2.94 -0.72 -21.21
CA TYR A 154 -3.05 0.35 -20.24
C TYR A 154 -1.65 0.91 -19.94
N PRO A 155 -1.13 1.80 -20.82
CA PRO A 155 0.15 2.46 -20.56
C PRO A 155 0.12 3.20 -19.22
N PRO A 156 1.13 3.04 -18.34
CA PRO A 156 1.18 3.70 -17.03
C PRO A 156 0.94 5.21 -17.06
N ALA A 157 1.45 5.88 -18.11
CA ALA A 157 1.29 7.32 -18.29
C ALA A 157 -0.15 7.77 -18.61
N LEU A 158 -1.02 6.85 -19.07
CA LEU A 158 -2.43 7.10 -19.30
C LEU A 158 -3.30 6.64 -18.11
N VAL A 159 -2.85 5.62 -17.37
CA VAL A 159 -3.55 5.18 -16.15
C VAL A 159 -3.42 6.21 -15.03
N ARG A 160 -2.25 6.84 -14.89
CA ARG A 160 -2.05 8.00 -14.01
C ARG A 160 -1.60 9.20 -14.83
N THR A 161 -2.48 10.20 -14.91
CA THR A 161 -2.26 11.46 -15.63
C THR A 161 -1.73 12.57 -14.72
N GLU A 162 -2.16 12.58 -13.46
CA GLU A 162 -1.86 13.64 -12.52
C GLU A 162 -0.37 13.67 -12.14
N ARG A 163 0.20 14.87 -12.17
CA ARG A 163 1.53 15.14 -11.67
C ARG A 163 1.53 15.04 -10.15
N GLY A 164 2.56 14.41 -9.58
CA GLY A 164 2.66 14.22 -8.14
C GLY A 164 3.89 14.85 -7.49
N SER A 165 3.94 14.82 -6.17
CA SER A 165 4.98 15.46 -5.36
C SER A 165 6.41 15.03 -5.71
N LEU A 166 6.65 13.77 -6.10
CA LEU A 166 7.99 13.34 -6.50
C LEU A 166 8.47 14.00 -7.82
N GLU A 167 7.55 14.20 -8.77
CA GLU A 167 7.84 14.89 -10.03
C GLU A 167 8.07 16.39 -9.82
N GLU A 168 7.42 16.98 -8.81
CA GLU A 168 7.64 18.37 -8.38
C GLU A 168 8.99 18.52 -7.67
N LEU A 169 9.27 17.65 -6.70
CA LEU A 169 10.53 17.59 -5.97
C LEU A 169 11.73 17.52 -6.93
N ALA A 170 11.67 16.64 -7.93
CA ALA A 170 12.72 16.51 -8.93
C ALA A 170 12.84 17.76 -9.84
N ALA A 171 11.73 18.41 -10.17
CA ALA A 171 11.74 19.62 -10.99
C ALA A 171 12.35 20.83 -10.26
N GLU A 172 12.28 20.85 -8.93
CA GLU A 172 12.97 21.83 -8.06
C GLU A 172 14.48 21.54 -7.90
N GLY A 173 15.03 20.62 -8.68
CA GLY A 173 16.46 20.34 -8.74
C GLY A 173 16.99 19.43 -7.62
N VAL A 174 16.10 18.76 -6.87
CA VAL A 174 16.47 17.72 -5.89
C VAL A 174 16.94 16.48 -6.64
N ARG A 175 18.10 15.93 -6.25
CA ARG A 175 18.62 14.69 -6.84
C ARG A 175 17.93 13.49 -6.23
N VAL A 176 17.16 12.78 -7.06
CA VAL A 176 16.43 11.58 -6.67
C VAL A 176 17.27 10.32 -6.87
N THR A 177 17.29 9.44 -5.87
CA THR A 177 17.89 8.10 -5.93
C THR A 177 16.86 7.05 -5.49
N TYR A 178 16.78 5.95 -6.22
CA TYR A 178 15.93 4.81 -5.92
C TYR A 178 16.80 3.61 -5.51
N VAL A 179 16.53 3.04 -4.33
CA VAL A 179 17.23 1.90 -3.74
C VAL A 179 16.22 0.78 -3.52
N MET A 180 16.03 -0.06 -4.52
CA MET A 180 15.01 -1.11 -4.51
C MET A 180 15.39 -2.27 -5.44
N PRO A 181 14.69 -3.42 -5.38
CA PRO A 181 15.00 -4.58 -6.21
C PRO A 181 15.12 -4.23 -7.71
N GLY A 182 16.15 -4.75 -8.35
CA GLY A 182 16.44 -4.44 -9.76
C GLY A 182 15.30 -4.85 -10.71
N GLU A 183 14.54 -5.88 -10.34
CA GLU A 183 13.36 -6.36 -11.07
C GLU A 183 12.20 -5.37 -11.12
N PHE A 184 12.15 -4.39 -10.20
CA PHE A 184 11.12 -3.34 -10.23
C PHE A 184 11.44 -2.25 -11.24
N ARG A 185 12.67 -2.20 -11.78
CA ARG A 185 13.03 -1.18 -12.76
C ARG A 185 12.21 -1.36 -14.03
N GLY A 186 11.44 -0.34 -14.39
CA GLY A 186 10.65 -0.33 -15.61
C GLY A 186 9.41 -1.22 -15.57
N THR A 187 8.99 -1.71 -14.39
CA THR A 187 7.65 -2.30 -14.24
C THR A 187 6.58 -1.22 -14.38
N GLY A 188 5.36 -1.63 -14.72
CA GLY A 188 4.27 -0.68 -14.89
C GLY A 188 3.95 0.11 -13.61
N LEU A 189 3.98 -0.55 -12.44
CA LEU A 189 3.82 0.12 -11.15
C LEU A 189 4.90 1.17 -10.92
N THR A 190 6.18 0.83 -11.11
CA THR A 190 7.28 1.78 -10.95
C THR A 190 7.17 2.96 -11.91
N MET A 191 6.81 2.71 -13.16
CA MET A 191 6.58 3.77 -14.16
C MET A 191 5.40 4.67 -13.79
N ALA A 192 4.33 4.11 -13.20
CA ALA A 192 3.18 4.88 -12.73
C ALA A 192 3.49 5.68 -11.45
N ALA A 193 4.20 5.09 -10.49
CA ALA A 193 4.41 5.67 -9.17
C ALA A 193 5.48 6.76 -9.16
N PHE A 194 6.65 6.50 -9.73
CA PHE A 194 7.80 7.36 -9.46
C PHE A 194 7.91 8.53 -10.42
N ARG A 195 7.68 8.33 -11.73
CA ARG A 195 7.59 9.33 -12.82
C ARG A 195 8.66 10.44 -12.87
N ALA A 196 9.66 10.42 -12.00
CA ALA A 196 10.76 11.34 -11.92
C ALA A 196 12.05 10.63 -12.30
N SER A 197 12.89 11.31 -13.07
CA SER A 197 14.21 10.80 -13.40
C SER A 197 15.09 10.77 -12.14
N GLY A 198 15.83 9.69 -11.96
CA GLY A 198 16.69 9.51 -10.78
C GLY A 198 17.71 8.41 -11.00
N GLN A 199 18.71 8.36 -10.12
CA GLN A 199 19.68 7.27 -10.12
C GLN A 199 19.03 6.04 -9.50
N PHE A 200 19.03 4.90 -10.20
CA PHE A 200 18.52 3.65 -9.64
C PHE A 200 19.70 2.75 -9.25
N LEU A 201 19.75 2.40 -7.96
CA LEU A 201 20.72 1.50 -7.34
C LEU A 201 20.01 0.21 -6.93
N PRO A 202 20.21 -0.91 -7.64
CA PRO A 202 19.53 -2.16 -7.31
C PRO A 202 20.02 -2.69 -5.96
N ALA A 203 19.09 -2.94 -5.04
CA ALA A 203 19.35 -3.54 -3.74
C ALA A 203 18.17 -4.40 -3.31
N VAL A 204 18.45 -5.56 -2.70
CA VAL A 204 17.43 -6.52 -2.24
C VAL A 204 17.66 -6.85 -0.77
N THR A 205 18.93 -7.02 -0.37
CA THR A 205 19.29 -7.34 1.01
C THR A 205 19.35 -6.07 1.87
N PRO A 206 19.12 -6.19 3.19
CA PRO A 206 19.27 -5.08 4.14
C PRO A 206 20.64 -4.40 4.03
N ASP A 207 21.72 -5.17 3.98
CA ASP A 207 23.08 -4.64 3.85
C ASP A 207 23.29 -3.89 2.53
N GLY A 208 22.72 -4.39 1.43
CA GLY A 208 22.77 -3.72 0.13
C GLY A 208 21.98 -2.41 0.12
N ILE A 209 20.82 -2.37 0.79
CA ILE A 209 20.02 -1.15 0.96
C ILE A 209 20.83 -0.13 1.78
N ARG A 210 21.38 -0.55 2.93
CA ARG A 210 22.22 0.30 3.78
C ARG A 210 23.41 0.86 3.02
N GLU A 211 24.16 0.02 2.31
CA GLU A 211 25.33 0.43 1.54
C GLU A 211 24.97 1.44 0.45
N ALA A 212 23.89 1.20 -0.30
CA ALA A 212 23.44 2.08 -1.37
C ALA A 212 23.00 3.46 -0.84
N VAL A 213 22.24 3.48 0.27
CA VAL A 213 21.83 4.72 0.96
C VAL A 213 23.05 5.48 1.45
N LEU A 214 23.92 4.86 2.25
CA LEU A 214 25.10 5.53 2.81
C LEU A 214 26.08 6.00 1.73
N THR A 215 26.26 5.23 0.66
CA THR A 215 27.11 5.65 -0.49
C THR A 215 26.56 6.90 -1.18
N THR A 216 25.24 7.00 -1.28
CA THR A 216 24.56 8.18 -1.84
C THR A 216 24.76 9.41 -0.95
N LEU A 217 24.73 9.22 0.37
CA LEU A 217 24.85 10.28 1.37
C LEU A 217 26.30 10.75 1.60
N ARG A 218 27.30 9.86 1.53
CA ARG A 218 28.73 10.17 1.76
C ARG A 218 29.32 11.17 0.77
N ARG A 219 28.82 11.23 -0.46
CA ARG A 219 29.33 12.16 -1.49
C ARG A 219 28.86 13.57 -1.18
N ARG A 220 29.79 14.49 -0.89
CA ARG A 220 29.45 15.92 -0.79
C ARG A 220 28.71 16.38 -2.05
N SER A 221 27.56 17.02 -1.85
CA SER A 221 26.68 17.50 -2.92
C SER A 221 26.37 18.97 -2.70
N ARG A 222 26.28 19.75 -3.78
CA ARG A 222 25.72 21.11 -3.74
C ARG A 222 24.21 21.13 -3.95
N HIS A 223 23.63 19.96 -4.21
CA HIS A 223 22.20 19.77 -4.43
C HIS A 223 21.59 19.00 -3.26
N ARG A 224 20.35 19.36 -2.93
CA ARG A 224 19.50 18.56 -2.05
C ARG A 224 19.32 17.16 -2.62
N ARG A 225 19.15 16.17 -1.73
CA ARG A 225 19.01 14.76 -2.12
C ARG A 225 17.74 14.16 -1.53
N PHE A 226 17.09 13.34 -2.33
CA PHE A 226 16.00 12.50 -1.91
C PHE A 226 16.33 11.05 -2.27
N VAL A 227 16.26 10.15 -1.30
CA VAL A 227 16.48 8.72 -1.50
C VAL A 227 15.19 7.98 -1.14
N TYR A 228 14.62 7.26 -2.08
CA TYR A 228 13.55 6.30 -1.80
C TYR A 228 14.17 4.90 -1.74
N ALA A 229 14.04 4.24 -0.60
CA ALA A 229 14.48 2.88 -0.37
C ALA A 229 13.28 1.98 -0.02
N TYR A 230 13.33 0.71 -0.40
CA TYR A 230 12.22 -0.23 -0.20
C TYR A 230 12.70 -1.62 0.21
N TYR A 231 11.99 -2.24 1.16
CA TYR A 231 12.23 -3.60 1.62
C TYR A 231 10.92 -4.37 1.78
N SER A 232 10.78 -5.52 1.10
CA SER A 232 9.51 -6.27 0.99
C SER A 232 9.39 -7.51 1.86
N GLU A 233 10.48 -8.00 2.47
CA GLU A 233 10.44 -9.36 3.03
C GLU A 233 9.58 -9.49 4.29
N LEU A 234 9.27 -8.38 4.97
CA LEU A 234 8.40 -8.38 6.15
C LEU A 234 6.95 -8.72 5.76
N ASP A 235 6.41 -8.03 4.76
CA ASP A 235 5.11 -8.33 4.16
C ASP A 235 5.03 -9.78 3.65
N MET A 236 6.01 -10.21 2.86
CA MET A 236 6.07 -11.57 2.34
C MET A 236 5.99 -12.62 3.46
N ALA A 237 6.72 -12.43 4.56
CA ALA A 237 6.65 -13.32 5.70
C ALA A 237 5.27 -13.27 6.37
N GLY A 238 4.65 -12.10 6.44
CA GLY A 238 3.29 -11.90 6.98
C GLY A 238 2.25 -12.65 6.16
N HIS A 239 2.29 -12.57 4.84
CA HIS A 239 1.39 -13.31 3.96
C HIS A 239 1.57 -14.83 4.07
N ILE A 240 2.81 -15.33 4.08
CA ILE A 240 3.08 -16.78 4.06
C ILE A 240 2.86 -17.43 5.43
N HIS A 241 3.35 -16.80 6.50
CA HIS A 241 3.43 -17.40 7.83
C HIS A 241 2.49 -16.76 8.86
N GLY A 242 1.88 -15.62 8.53
CA GLY A 242 1.06 -14.82 9.42
C GLY A 242 1.89 -13.78 10.21
N PRO A 243 1.34 -12.59 10.51
CA PRO A 243 1.98 -11.65 11.42
C PRO A 243 2.19 -12.28 12.81
N GLY A 244 3.33 -11.98 13.45
CA GLY A 244 3.71 -12.54 14.75
C GLY A 244 4.33 -13.94 14.72
N SER A 245 4.40 -14.61 13.55
CA SER A 245 5.09 -15.90 13.41
C SER A 245 6.59 -15.78 13.69
N ALA A 246 7.28 -16.91 13.91
CA ALA A 246 8.73 -16.91 14.11
C ALA A 246 9.48 -16.33 12.91
N GLU A 247 9.04 -16.65 11.69
CA GLU A 247 9.57 -16.17 10.42
C GLU A 247 9.32 -14.66 10.24
N TRP A 248 8.11 -14.19 10.57
CA TRP A 248 7.79 -12.76 10.53
C TRP A 248 8.63 -11.97 11.56
N LEU A 249 8.77 -12.49 12.79
CA LEU A 249 9.60 -11.89 13.83
C LEU A 249 11.10 -11.89 13.48
N GLU A 250 11.57 -12.85 12.70
CA GLU A 250 12.93 -12.82 12.15
C GLU A 250 13.10 -11.62 11.20
N LYS A 251 12.14 -11.42 10.29
CA LYS A 251 12.15 -10.26 9.37
C LYS A 251 12.01 -8.93 10.11
N LEU A 252 11.19 -8.85 11.16
CA LEU A 252 11.11 -7.64 11.99
C LEU A 252 12.46 -7.29 12.65
N ARG A 253 13.17 -8.28 13.20
CA ARG A 253 14.52 -8.07 13.77
C ARG A 253 15.56 -7.65 12.73
N ILE A 254 15.40 -8.08 11.48
CA ILE A 254 16.23 -7.63 10.37
C ILE A 254 15.97 -6.16 10.05
N VAL A 255 14.70 -5.75 9.99
CA VAL A 255 14.30 -4.35 9.79
C VAL A 255 14.80 -3.47 10.94
N GLU A 256 14.59 -3.90 12.18
CA GLU A 256 15.10 -3.23 13.39
C GLU A 256 16.60 -2.92 13.27
N ARG A 257 17.43 -3.92 12.91
CA ARG A 257 18.87 -3.74 12.74
C ARG A 257 19.21 -2.79 11.59
N LEU A 258 18.55 -2.94 10.44
CA LEU A 258 18.76 -2.05 9.28
C LEU A 258 18.52 -0.58 9.65
N VAL A 259 17.42 -0.30 10.36
CA VAL A 259 17.06 1.06 10.77
C VAL A 259 17.99 1.58 11.84
N ALA A 260 18.36 0.76 12.84
CA ALA A 260 19.31 1.15 13.87
C ALA A 260 20.68 1.51 13.28
N ASP A 261 21.19 0.69 12.36
CA ASP A 261 22.47 0.94 11.69
C ASP A 261 22.40 2.24 10.88
N LEU A 262 21.38 2.41 10.04
CA LEU A 262 21.18 3.64 9.25
C LEU A 262 21.10 4.88 10.13
N ALA A 263 20.30 4.85 11.20
CA ALA A 263 20.13 5.97 12.13
C ALA A 263 21.44 6.36 12.81
N SER A 264 22.30 5.40 13.15
CA SER A 264 23.59 5.64 13.81
C SER A 264 24.67 6.22 12.88
N GLU A 265 24.46 6.14 11.55
CA GLU A 265 25.44 6.51 10.53
C GLU A 265 25.00 7.68 9.65
N LEU A 266 23.88 8.32 9.99
CA LEU A 266 23.42 9.52 9.28
C LEU A 266 24.47 10.64 9.41
N THR A 267 24.68 11.35 8.31
CA THR A 267 25.52 12.55 8.28
C THR A 267 24.69 13.78 8.62
N ASP A 268 25.31 14.79 9.23
CA ASP A 268 24.70 16.09 9.55
C ASP A 268 23.77 16.60 8.44
N GLY A 269 22.56 16.99 8.82
CA GLY A 269 21.56 17.53 7.88
C GLY A 269 20.90 16.47 7.01
N THR A 270 20.93 15.20 7.44
CA THR A 270 20.19 14.10 6.83
C THR A 270 19.07 13.64 7.74
N THR A 271 17.87 13.51 7.18
CA THR A 271 16.72 12.93 7.86
C THR A 271 16.38 11.57 7.27
N LEU A 272 16.25 10.55 8.11
CA LEU A 272 15.69 9.25 7.77
C LEU A 272 14.23 9.18 8.23
N LEU A 273 13.34 8.88 7.29
CA LEU A 273 11.93 8.58 7.50
C LEU A 273 11.73 7.10 7.21
N VAL A 274 11.22 6.34 8.17
CA VAL A 274 10.83 4.94 7.99
C VAL A 274 9.33 4.80 8.22
N THR A 275 8.64 4.13 7.31
CA THR A 275 7.20 3.86 7.43
C THR A 275 6.84 2.54 6.75
N GLY A 276 5.66 2.00 7.08
CA GLY A 276 4.99 0.99 6.26
C GLY A 276 4.07 1.59 5.23
N ASP A 277 3.66 0.78 4.26
CA ASP A 277 2.59 1.07 3.30
C ASP A 277 1.21 0.56 3.77
N HIS A 278 1.20 -0.47 4.60
CA HIS A 278 0.06 -0.99 5.33
C HIS A 278 0.56 -1.83 6.52
N GLY A 279 -0.37 -2.26 7.37
CA GLY A 279 -0.15 -3.36 8.29
C GLY A 279 -0.71 -4.68 7.76
N MET A 280 -1.13 -5.57 8.64
CA MET A 280 -1.54 -6.94 8.29
C MET A 280 -2.44 -7.53 9.38
N ILE A 281 -3.43 -8.33 8.98
CA ILE A 281 -4.18 -9.23 9.87
C ILE A 281 -3.91 -10.68 9.52
N THR A 282 -4.10 -11.60 10.47
CA THR A 282 -4.19 -13.04 10.18
C THR A 282 -5.64 -13.35 9.83
N ALA A 283 -5.89 -13.94 8.67
CA ALA A 283 -7.23 -14.35 8.28
C ALA A 283 -7.69 -15.57 9.08
N ASP A 284 -8.93 -15.54 9.57
CA ASP A 284 -9.54 -16.65 10.33
C ASP A 284 -10.72 -17.30 9.60
N ARG A 285 -11.31 -16.57 8.65
CA ARG A 285 -12.49 -16.98 7.89
C ARG A 285 -12.33 -16.57 6.43
N ALA A 286 -12.44 -17.53 5.52
CA ALA A 286 -12.46 -17.27 4.08
C ALA A 286 -13.86 -17.54 3.49
N ILE A 287 -14.38 -16.58 2.71
CA ILE A 287 -15.58 -16.71 1.89
C ILE A 287 -15.14 -16.71 0.43
N ASP A 288 -15.22 -17.87 -0.23
CA ASP A 288 -14.77 -18.01 -1.62
C ASP A 288 -15.88 -17.66 -2.61
N ILE A 289 -15.73 -16.50 -3.27
CA ILE A 289 -16.66 -15.95 -4.25
C ILE A 289 -16.86 -16.90 -5.43
N ASP A 290 -15.80 -17.62 -5.86
CA ASP A 290 -15.86 -18.50 -7.03
C ASP A 290 -16.71 -19.77 -6.79
N THR A 291 -17.13 -20.00 -5.54
CA THR A 291 -17.98 -21.13 -5.13
C THR A 291 -19.37 -20.71 -4.64
N ALA A 292 -19.68 -19.41 -4.66
CA ALA A 292 -20.96 -18.85 -4.24
C ALA A 292 -21.71 -18.26 -5.46
N PRO A 293 -22.57 -19.04 -6.15
CA PRO A 293 -23.23 -18.57 -7.37
C PRO A 293 -24.01 -17.26 -7.21
N VAL A 294 -24.59 -17.02 -6.04
CA VAL A 294 -25.32 -15.78 -5.73
C VAL A 294 -24.43 -14.53 -5.79
N LEU A 295 -23.13 -14.65 -5.50
CA LEU A 295 -22.18 -13.54 -5.60
C LEU A 295 -21.71 -13.28 -7.04
N LEU A 296 -22.03 -14.18 -7.98
CA LEU A 296 -21.66 -14.09 -9.39
C LEU A 296 -22.85 -13.79 -10.31
N ASP A 297 -24.08 -13.83 -9.78
CA ASP A 297 -25.27 -13.50 -10.56
C ASP A 297 -25.31 -12.01 -10.90
N GLY A 298 -25.55 -11.70 -12.17
CA GLY A 298 -25.50 -10.33 -12.68
C GLY A 298 -24.11 -9.65 -12.65
N VAL A 299 -23.03 -10.35 -12.29
CA VAL A 299 -21.67 -9.79 -12.19
C VAL A 299 -20.85 -10.00 -13.47
N ASP A 300 -20.25 -8.93 -13.99
CA ASP A 300 -19.38 -8.96 -15.16
C ASP A 300 -17.90 -9.16 -14.78
N ALA A 301 -17.45 -8.59 -13.67
CA ALA A 301 -16.14 -8.91 -13.08
C ALA A 301 -16.08 -8.60 -11.58
N VAL A 302 -15.15 -9.28 -10.92
CA VAL A 302 -14.70 -8.96 -9.56
C VAL A 302 -13.21 -8.61 -9.63
N ALA A 303 -12.84 -7.51 -8.99
CA ALA A 303 -11.47 -7.05 -8.81
C ALA A 303 -11.26 -6.63 -7.34
N GLY A 304 -10.20 -5.88 -7.07
CA GLY A 304 -9.71 -5.54 -5.73
C GLY A 304 -8.81 -6.62 -5.16
N GLU A 305 -8.76 -6.67 -3.85
CA GLU A 305 -8.00 -7.57 -2.98
C GLU A 305 -8.96 -8.37 -2.09
N ALA A 306 -8.47 -9.41 -1.41
CA ALA A 306 -9.32 -10.26 -0.58
C ALA A 306 -10.04 -9.50 0.55
N ARG A 307 -9.52 -8.34 0.93
CA ARG A 307 -10.06 -7.48 1.98
C ARG A 307 -10.99 -6.38 1.46
N VAL A 308 -10.91 -6.03 0.18
CA VAL A 308 -11.77 -5.03 -0.46
C VAL A 308 -12.08 -5.46 -1.89
N ARG A 309 -13.35 -5.74 -2.21
CA ARG A 309 -13.76 -6.18 -3.55
C ARG A 309 -14.46 -5.07 -4.30
N HIS A 310 -13.98 -4.84 -5.52
CA HIS A 310 -14.64 -4.03 -6.53
C HIS A 310 -15.46 -4.95 -7.43
N VAL A 311 -16.78 -4.87 -7.37
CA VAL A 311 -17.68 -5.71 -8.15
C VAL A 311 -18.29 -4.87 -9.27
N TYR A 312 -18.08 -5.30 -10.50
CA TYR A 312 -18.61 -4.65 -11.70
C TYR A 312 -19.83 -5.43 -12.17
N ALA A 313 -20.98 -4.77 -12.16
CA ALA A 313 -22.24 -5.38 -12.56
C ALA A 313 -22.39 -5.39 -14.09
N THR A 314 -23.13 -6.38 -14.58
CA THR A 314 -23.69 -6.31 -15.94
C THR A 314 -24.65 -5.11 -16.04
N PRO A 315 -24.77 -4.44 -17.20
CA PRO A 315 -25.61 -3.26 -17.34
C PRO A 315 -27.06 -3.53 -16.91
N GLY A 316 -27.56 -2.74 -15.95
CA GLY A 316 -28.91 -2.88 -15.40
C GLY A 316 -29.03 -3.76 -14.16
N SER A 317 -27.96 -4.43 -13.73
CA SER A 317 -28.00 -5.39 -12.60
C SER A 317 -27.37 -4.86 -11.31
N ALA A 318 -26.97 -3.58 -11.25
CA ALA A 318 -26.19 -3.05 -10.12
C ALA A 318 -26.93 -3.17 -8.77
N ASP A 319 -28.21 -2.82 -8.72
CA ASP A 319 -29.03 -2.90 -7.50
C ASP A 319 -29.24 -4.36 -7.05
N ASP A 320 -29.44 -5.28 -8.00
CA ASP A 320 -29.60 -6.71 -7.71
C ASP A 320 -28.29 -7.32 -7.18
N VAL A 321 -27.15 -6.95 -7.78
CA VAL A 321 -25.82 -7.34 -7.30
C VAL A 321 -25.57 -6.79 -5.90
N LEU A 322 -25.89 -5.51 -5.65
CA LEU A 322 -25.75 -4.89 -4.33
C LEU A 322 -26.54 -5.64 -3.27
N ASN A 323 -27.82 -5.90 -3.54
CA ASN A 323 -28.71 -6.62 -2.63
C ASN A 323 -28.25 -8.07 -2.40
N GLY A 324 -27.80 -8.75 -3.46
CA GLY A 324 -27.30 -10.13 -3.40
C GLY A 324 -26.03 -10.23 -2.56
N TRP A 325 -25.07 -9.33 -2.79
CA TRP A 325 -23.82 -9.26 -2.01
C TRP A 325 -24.08 -8.90 -0.56
N ALA A 326 -24.87 -7.85 -0.29
CA ALA A 326 -25.20 -7.42 1.07
C ALA A 326 -25.93 -8.53 1.86
N SER A 327 -26.90 -9.19 1.24
CA SER A 327 -27.67 -10.27 1.89
C SER A 327 -26.83 -11.51 2.15
N TYR A 328 -25.95 -11.89 1.23
CA TYR A 328 -25.13 -13.10 1.36
C TYR A 328 -23.98 -12.91 2.35
N LEU A 329 -23.28 -11.77 2.29
CA LEU A 329 -22.15 -11.51 3.17
C LEU A 329 -22.60 -11.10 4.58
N GLY A 330 -23.73 -10.39 4.70
CA GLY A 330 -24.25 -9.91 5.97
C GLY A 330 -23.16 -9.22 6.78
N ASP A 331 -22.97 -9.68 8.01
CA ASP A 331 -22.05 -9.11 8.98
C ASP A 331 -20.56 -9.32 8.62
N ALA A 332 -20.25 -10.12 7.60
CA ALA A 332 -18.89 -10.43 7.19
C ALA A 332 -18.23 -9.34 6.33
N ALA A 333 -19.02 -8.42 5.75
CA ALA A 333 -18.51 -7.33 4.94
C ALA A 333 -19.41 -6.09 5.01
N HIS A 334 -18.81 -4.91 4.93
CA HIS A 334 -19.53 -3.68 4.59
C HIS A 334 -19.72 -3.65 3.08
N VAL A 335 -20.97 -3.72 2.61
CA VAL A 335 -21.30 -3.76 1.17
C VAL A 335 -22.10 -2.53 0.80
N VAL A 336 -21.56 -1.71 -0.10
CA VAL A 336 -22.17 -0.42 -0.50
C VAL A 336 -22.09 -0.21 -2.01
N SER A 337 -22.89 0.72 -2.53
CA SER A 337 -22.76 1.15 -3.93
C SER A 337 -21.51 1.99 -4.16
N ARG A 338 -21.13 2.15 -5.43
CA ARG A 338 -20.10 3.11 -5.85
C ARG A 338 -20.36 4.49 -5.25
N GLU A 339 -21.56 5.01 -5.44
CA GLU A 339 -21.95 6.37 -5.08
C GLU A 339 -21.82 6.60 -3.58
N GLN A 340 -22.28 5.64 -2.77
CA GLN A 340 -22.13 5.70 -1.32
C GLN A 340 -20.66 5.70 -0.90
N SER A 341 -19.81 4.84 -1.49
CA SER A 341 -18.39 4.81 -1.15
C SER A 341 -17.63 6.11 -1.50
N ILE A 342 -18.11 6.86 -2.49
CA ILE A 342 -17.57 8.18 -2.87
C ILE A 342 -18.10 9.26 -1.91
N ASP A 343 -19.40 9.25 -1.61
CA ASP A 343 -20.04 10.20 -0.69
C ASP A 343 -19.47 10.11 0.72
N GLU A 344 -19.14 8.90 1.18
CA GLU A 344 -18.48 8.64 2.46
C GLU A 344 -16.95 8.81 2.41
N GLU A 345 -16.39 9.32 1.31
CA GLU A 345 -14.98 9.67 1.12
C GLU A 345 -13.99 8.49 1.32
N TRP A 346 -14.39 7.25 1.01
CA TRP A 346 -13.54 6.07 1.24
C TRP A 346 -12.23 6.16 0.45
N PHE A 347 -12.25 6.69 -0.77
CA PHE A 347 -11.07 6.84 -1.64
C PHE A 347 -10.38 8.21 -1.46
N GLY A 348 -10.70 8.91 -0.37
CA GLY A 348 -10.27 10.27 -0.04
C GLY A 348 -11.31 11.34 -0.38
N PRO A 349 -11.08 12.58 0.07
CA PRO A 349 -12.06 13.67 -0.01
C PRO A 349 -12.30 14.18 -1.43
N VAL A 350 -11.42 13.82 -2.38
CA VAL A 350 -11.54 14.16 -3.79
C VAL A 350 -11.43 12.87 -4.60
N VAL A 351 -12.44 12.61 -5.41
CA VAL A 351 -12.45 11.55 -6.42
C VAL A 351 -12.64 12.19 -7.78
N ASN A 352 -11.63 12.09 -8.64
CA ASN A 352 -11.72 12.59 -10.01
C ASN A 352 -12.75 11.79 -10.81
N ASP A 353 -13.48 12.44 -11.73
CA ASP A 353 -14.52 11.78 -12.55
C ASP A 353 -14.02 10.51 -13.27
N ALA A 354 -12.79 10.55 -13.82
CA ALA A 354 -12.17 9.41 -14.47
C ALA A 354 -11.82 8.26 -13.48
N VAL A 355 -11.57 8.59 -12.21
CA VAL A 355 -11.29 7.60 -11.16
C VAL A 355 -12.57 7.01 -10.60
N ALA A 356 -13.65 7.78 -10.51
CA ALA A 356 -14.97 7.27 -10.08
C ALA A 356 -15.42 6.07 -10.93
N GLN A 357 -15.15 6.10 -12.24
CA GLN A 357 -15.47 5.00 -13.18
C GLN A 357 -14.61 3.74 -13.01
N ARG A 358 -13.54 3.80 -12.21
CA ARG A 358 -12.70 2.65 -11.85
C ARG A 358 -13.26 1.91 -10.64
N ILE A 359 -13.97 2.61 -9.75
CA ILE A 359 -14.60 2.02 -8.57
C ILE A 359 -15.69 1.03 -9.05
N GLY A 360 -15.85 -0.11 -8.37
CA GLY A 360 -16.87 -1.10 -8.73
C GLY A 360 -18.27 -0.50 -8.56
N ASP A 361 -19.27 -1.04 -9.26
CA ASP A 361 -20.66 -0.64 -9.03
C ASP A 361 -21.10 -0.97 -7.60
N VAL A 362 -20.50 -2.04 -7.04
CA VAL A 362 -20.58 -2.41 -5.63
C VAL A 362 -19.17 -2.55 -5.07
N VAL A 363 -18.96 -2.04 -3.86
CA VAL A 363 -17.72 -2.19 -3.09
C VAL A 363 -18.03 -3.00 -1.83
N ALA A 364 -17.25 -4.05 -1.59
CA ALA A 364 -17.39 -4.90 -0.40
C ALA A 364 -16.10 -4.92 0.41
N VAL A 365 -16.13 -4.39 1.64
CA VAL A 365 -14.99 -4.34 2.56
C VAL A 365 -15.15 -5.40 3.63
N ALA A 366 -14.24 -6.37 3.66
CA ALA A 366 -14.31 -7.47 4.61
C ALA A 366 -14.11 -6.97 6.05
N ARG A 367 -14.86 -7.55 6.99
CA ARG A 367 -14.87 -7.16 8.41
C ARG A 367 -14.05 -8.11 9.28
N GLY A 368 -13.55 -7.61 10.40
CA GLY A 368 -12.70 -8.38 11.32
C GLY A 368 -11.55 -9.06 10.58
N ALA A 369 -11.37 -10.36 10.76
CA ALA A 369 -10.36 -11.17 10.06
C ALA A 369 -10.90 -11.97 8.84
N THR A 370 -12.08 -11.60 8.31
CA THR A 370 -12.67 -12.29 7.14
C THR A 370 -11.96 -11.95 5.83
N THR A 371 -11.77 -12.92 4.94
CA THR A 371 -11.31 -12.69 3.57
C THR A 371 -12.37 -13.09 2.55
N LEU A 372 -12.54 -12.29 1.50
CA LEU A 372 -13.39 -12.59 0.36
C LEU A 372 -12.48 -13.10 -0.76
N THR A 373 -12.27 -14.40 -0.88
CA THR A 373 -11.26 -15.00 -1.77
C THR A 373 -11.84 -15.40 -3.14
N ARG A 374 -10.95 -15.74 -4.07
CA ARG A 374 -11.30 -16.25 -5.41
C ARG A 374 -10.40 -17.43 -5.77
N SER A 375 -10.67 -18.61 -5.22
CA SER A 375 -9.73 -19.74 -5.29
C SER A 375 -9.37 -20.20 -6.71
N LYS A 376 -10.25 -19.95 -7.69
CA LYS A 376 -10.05 -20.35 -9.09
C LYS A 376 -9.32 -19.30 -9.92
N ARG A 377 -9.34 -18.03 -9.50
CA ARG A 377 -8.74 -16.89 -10.24
C ARG A 377 -7.52 -16.30 -9.55
N GLU A 378 -7.42 -16.43 -8.24
CA GLU A 378 -6.42 -15.85 -7.35
C GLU A 378 -5.89 -16.95 -6.43
N THR A 379 -5.41 -18.04 -7.01
CA THR A 379 -5.09 -19.28 -6.27
C THR A 379 -4.00 -19.06 -5.23
N MET A 380 -2.95 -18.28 -5.54
CA MET A 380 -1.86 -18.02 -4.60
C MET A 380 -2.31 -17.12 -3.45
N GLU A 381 -3.01 -16.05 -3.77
CA GLU A 381 -3.54 -15.08 -2.80
C GLU A 381 -4.56 -15.74 -1.86
N SER A 382 -5.37 -16.67 -2.38
CA SER A 382 -6.35 -17.41 -1.59
C SER A 382 -5.73 -18.41 -0.60
N MET A 383 -4.43 -18.72 -0.71
CA MET A 383 -3.69 -19.60 0.22
C MET A 383 -2.92 -18.83 1.31
N MET A 384 -2.87 -17.49 1.23
CA MET A 384 -2.13 -16.67 2.19
C MET A 384 -2.82 -16.67 3.56
N LEU A 385 -2.01 -16.64 4.62
CA LEU A 385 -2.46 -16.56 6.01
C LEU A 385 -2.65 -15.11 6.44
N GLY A 386 -1.69 -14.25 6.13
CA GLY A 386 -1.79 -12.80 6.35
C GLY A 386 -2.54 -12.12 5.21
N HIS A 387 -3.40 -11.16 5.52
CA HIS A 387 -4.07 -10.30 4.55
C HIS A 387 -4.12 -8.84 5.00
N HIS A 388 -4.23 -7.94 4.02
CA HIS A 388 -4.39 -6.51 4.23
C HIS A 388 -5.23 -5.89 3.11
N GLY A 389 -5.65 -4.64 3.28
CA GLY A 389 -6.42 -3.88 2.28
C GLY A 389 -7.63 -3.15 2.86
N ALA A 390 -8.26 -3.71 3.89
CA ALA A 390 -9.44 -3.10 4.51
C ALA A 390 -9.03 -1.98 5.50
N TRP A 391 -9.97 -1.58 6.35
CA TRP A 391 -9.81 -0.46 7.28
C TRP A 391 -9.73 -0.87 8.74
N THR A 392 -9.34 -2.10 9.07
CA THR A 392 -9.01 -2.38 10.48
C THR A 392 -7.80 -1.54 10.88
N ALA A 393 -7.70 -1.15 12.16
CA ALA A 393 -6.55 -0.41 12.66
C ALA A 393 -5.23 -1.16 12.40
N ALA A 394 -5.26 -2.49 12.46
CA ALA A 394 -4.12 -3.36 12.16
C ALA A 394 -3.68 -3.31 10.68
N GLU A 395 -4.56 -2.98 9.74
CA GLU A 395 -4.24 -2.81 8.31
C GLU A 395 -3.89 -1.35 7.97
N GLN A 396 -4.61 -0.38 8.54
CA GLN A 396 -4.52 1.04 8.18
C GLN A 396 -3.39 1.80 8.86
N LEU A 397 -3.10 1.49 10.12
CA LEU A 397 -2.17 2.30 10.89
C LEU A 397 -0.74 1.87 10.60
N VAL A 398 0.10 2.80 10.19
CA VAL A 398 1.53 2.60 9.92
C VAL A 398 2.35 3.60 10.73
N PRO A 399 3.55 3.24 11.23
CA PRO A 399 4.36 4.14 12.02
C PRO A 399 5.09 5.12 11.10
N LEU A 400 5.28 6.36 11.53
CA LEU A 400 6.31 7.23 10.97
C LEU A 400 7.44 7.36 11.99
N ILE A 401 8.57 6.77 11.65
CA ILE A 401 9.78 6.74 12.45
C ILE A 401 10.75 7.78 11.88
N VAL A 402 11.33 8.61 12.75
CA VAL A 402 12.16 9.73 12.34
C VAL A 402 13.50 9.67 13.07
N ALA A 403 14.59 9.69 12.30
CA ALA A 403 15.94 9.88 12.80
C ALA A 403 16.64 10.99 12.02
N SER A 404 17.55 11.72 12.67
CA SER A 404 18.33 12.79 12.04
C SER A 404 19.78 12.71 12.45
N GLY A 405 20.67 12.95 11.48
CA GLY A 405 22.12 13.10 11.68
C GLY A 405 22.55 14.52 11.98
#